data_AF-A0A4R4PK96-F1
#
_entry.id   AF-A0A4R4PK96-F1
#
_cell.length_a   1.000
_cell.length_b   1.000
_cell.length_c   1.000
_cell.angle_alpha   90.00
_cell.angle_beta   90.00
_cell.angle_gamma   90.00
#
_symmetry.space_group_name_H-M   'P 1'
#
loop_
_entity.id
_entity.type
_entity.pdbx_description
1 polymer ?
#
loop_
_entity_poly.entity_id
_entity_poly.type
_entity_poly.pdbx_seq_one_letter_code
_entity_poly.pdbx_strand_id
1 'polypeptide(L)'
;MSSIHSPARVTALPATRLAGVCLLLIAGLLASVTAATPARGAVPSLPGWTLAWSDDFTGAAGTLPSSANWQIDTGHSYPGGPANWGTGEIQNYTSSPDNVSHDGNGNLRITPLRDGAGNWTSARVETRRADFTAPAGGTLRIEGRIQMPNVTGEAALGYWPAFWALGSPYRGNYWNWPGIGEFDVMENVNGLNNVWGVLHCGTAPGGPCNENNGLGGSRACPGASCQSAFHTYRFEWDRSVTPNELRWYVDDQLYHSVSQAQLDATTWSNMTSHAGYFILLNVAMGGAFPDGVAGHATPVAATVPGRSMLVDYVAVWTRGGGTTPPPTGGGTLNLRGDGTLGAAAGSAATATLVSAGGVNHDGTPYQPRTFTAGGVTGAYTGGATAFDLFVDAGTTVANGQQVRISYDRTGDGGWDRVETYRYFATDPVPGYEHYTQTQGLASATGSHGDMTNGRVRVEVWNAIGNGPSTLGTGNQSTVTIPIR
;
A
#
# COMPACT_ATOMS: atom_id res chain seq x y z
N MET A 1 80.85 33.62 11.93
CA MET A 1 80.56 34.51 13.06
C MET A 1 79.98 33.66 14.18
N SER A 2 80.81 33.42 15.19
CA SER A 2 80.51 32.62 16.39
C SER A 2 79.85 33.47 17.47
N SER A 3 79.02 32.82 18.29
CA SER A 3 78.91 32.95 19.77
C SER A 3 77.49 32.57 20.17
N ILE A 4 77.25 31.39 20.75
CA ILE A 4 77.41 31.04 22.18
C ILE A 4 76.56 31.97 23.05
N HIS A 5 75.57 31.41 23.77
CA HIS A 5 75.37 31.59 25.21
C HIS A 5 74.29 30.60 25.73
N SER A 6 74.72 29.80 26.70
CA SER A 6 73.98 29.15 27.79
C SER A 6 74.94 29.24 29.01
N PRO A 7 74.57 28.96 30.28
CA PRO A 7 73.31 28.44 30.83
C PRO A 7 72.84 29.16 32.14
N ALA A 8 71.70 28.78 32.73
CA ALA A 8 71.52 28.80 34.18
C ALA A 8 70.45 27.79 34.64
N ARG A 9 70.84 26.93 35.59
CA ARG A 9 70.06 25.89 36.28
C ARG A 9 69.23 26.49 37.42
N VAL A 10 68.08 25.88 37.74
CA VAL A 10 67.68 25.62 39.14
C VAL A 10 67.04 24.22 39.26
N THR A 11 67.35 23.61 40.39
CA THR A 11 67.28 22.23 40.90
C THR A 11 65.92 21.53 41.01
N ALA A 12 65.98 20.20 40.90
CA ALA A 12 64.94 19.20 41.12
C ALA A 12 64.89 18.69 42.58
N LEU A 13 63.81 17.94 42.93
CA LEU A 13 63.73 16.87 43.95
C LEU A 13 62.56 15.91 43.57
N PRO A 14 62.49 14.65 44.09
CA PRO A 14 62.56 13.46 43.26
C PRO A 14 61.29 12.58 43.28
N ALA A 15 61.11 11.74 42.27
CA ALA A 15 60.25 10.56 42.35
C ALA A 15 60.91 9.36 41.66
N THR A 16 61.51 8.53 42.50
CA THR A 16 61.60 7.06 42.45
C THR A 16 61.72 6.36 41.10
N ARG A 17 62.91 5.77 40.92
CA ARG A 17 63.23 4.67 40.01
C ARG A 17 62.36 3.46 40.28
N LEU A 18 61.92 2.76 39.23
CA LEU A 18 62.05 1.30 39.17
C LEU A 18 62.00 0.84 37.71
N ALA A 19 63.14 0.31 37.27
CA ALA A 19 63.29 -0.46 36.06
C ALA A 19 62.66 -1.85 36.25
N GLY A 20 62.06 -2.38 35.19
CA GLY A 20 61.63 -3.77 35.11
C GLY A 20 61.54 -4.18 33.64
N VAL A 21 62.59 -4.82 33.13
CA VAL A 21 62.62 -5.57 31.87
C VAL A 21 62.53 -7.05 32.24
N CYS A 22 61.60 -7.79 31.61
CA CYS A 22 61.73 -9.17 31.08
C CYS A 22 60.32 -9.77 30.91
N LEU A 23 59.84 -10.00 29.68
CA LEU A 23 60.04 -11.17 28.81
C LEU A 23 59.21 -12.43 29.20
N LEU A 24 58.25 -12.72 28.31
CA LEU A 24 57.68 -14.02 27.89
C LEU A 24 56.81 -14.84 28.86
N LEU A 25 55.50 -14.85 28.56
CA LEU A 25 54.64 -16.04 28.55
C LEU A 25 53.56 -15.86 27.46
N ILE A 26 53.55 -16.77 26.49
CA ILE A 26 52.57 -16.89 25.41
C ILE A 26 51.33 -17.59 25.98
N ALA A 27 50.16 -16.93 25.99
CA ALA A 27 48.87 -17.59 26.14
C ALA A 27 47.73 -16.73 25.58
N GLY A 28 47.23 -17.16 24.42
CA GLY A 28 45.86 -17.00 23.92
C GLY A 28 45.10 -15.72 24.27
N LEU A 29 45.34 -14.66 23.50
CA LEU A 29 44.28 -13.69 23.22
C LEU A 29 43.69 -14.09 21.86
N LEU A 30 42.63 -14.91 21.87
CA LEU A 30 41.73 -14.98 20.72
C LEU A 30 41.22 -13.55 20.53
N ALA A 31 41.79 -12.85 19.55
CA ALA A 31 41.16 -11.67 18.99
C ALA A 31 39.84 -12.15 18.42
N SER A 32 38.76 -11.95 19.17
CA SER A 32 37.41 -11.95 18.64
C SER A 32 37.33 -10.81 17.64
N VAL A 33 37.79 -11.08 16.42
CA VAL A 33 37.36 -10.38 15.22
C VAL A 33 35.88 -10.69 15.15
N THR A 34 35.06 -9.87 15.79
CA THR A 34 33.67 -9.76 15.39
C THR A 34 33.72 -9.24 13.96
N ALA A 35 33.69 -10.17 13.00
CA ALA A 35 33.28 -9.84 11.66
C ALA A 35 31.96 -9.09 11.84
N ALA A 36 31.97 -7.78 11.60
CA ALA A 36 30.74 -7.06 11.39
C ALA A 36 30.11 -7.75 10.18
N THR A 37 29.15 -8.63 10.42
CA THR A 37 28.22 -9.03 9.38
C THR A 37 27.70 -7.72 8.80
N PRO A 38 27.84 -7.46 7.49
CA PRO A 38 27.18 -6.30 6.91
C PRO A 38 25.72 -6.42 7.33
N ALA A 39 25.19 -5.37 7.94
CA ALA A 39 23.79 -5.33 8.33
C ALA A 39 22.99 -5.60 7.04
N ARG A 40 22.46 -6.83 6.91
CA ARG A 40 21.50 -7.19 5.89
C ARG A 40 20.33 -6.23 6.05
N GLY A 41 19.92 -5.57 4.97
CA GLY A 41 18.74 -4.70 5.00
C GLY A 41 17.50 -5.55 5.21
N ALA A 42 17.21 -5.85 6.48
CA ALA A 42 15.95 -6.44 6.86
C ALA A 42 14.87 -5.34 6.78
N VAL A 43 13.68 -5.73 6.32
CA VAL A 43 12.50 -4.89 6.38
C VAL A 43 12.30 -4.39 7.81
N PRO A 44 12.25 -3.07 8.06
CA PRO A 44 12.21 -2.54 9.42
C PRO A 44 10.89 -2.88 10.11
N SER A 45 10.94 -3.22 11.39
CA SER A 45 9.75 -3.24 12.23
C SER A 45 9.36 -1.80 12.59
N LEU A 46 8.13 -1.41 12.31
CA LEU A 46 7.64 -0.05 12.55
C LEU A 46 6.65 -0.03 13.73
N PRO A 47 6.97 0.64 14.85
CA PRO A 47 6.05 0.74 15.98
C PRO A 47 4.69 1.31 15.58
N GLY A 48 3.62 0.61 15.98
CA GLY A 48 2.24 0.99 15.67
C GLY A 48 1.76 0.65 14.25
N TRP A 49 2.59 0.00 13.44
CA TRP A 49 2.25 -0.48 12.11
C TRP A 49 2.27 -2.00 12.05
N THR A 50 1.38 -2.57 11.26
CA THR A 50 1.30 -3.99 10.94
C THR A 50 1.87 -4.21 9.55
N LEU A 51 2.85 -5.10 9.41
CA LEU A 51 3.40 -5.48 8.11
C LEU A 51 2.34 -6.30 7.34
N ALA A 52 1.89 -5.78 6.21
CA ALA A 52 0.91 -6.44 5.34
C ALA A 52 1.58 -7.28 4.25
N TRP A 53 2.75 -6.87 3.78
CA TRP A 53 3.56 -7.57 2.78
C TRP A 53 4.96 -6.97 2.70
N SER A 54 5.96 -7.75 2.29
CA SER A 54 7.27 -7.23 1.93
C SER A 54 8.07 -8.20 1.06
N ASP A 55 9.11 -7.67 0.43
CA ASP A 55 10.23 -8.40 -0.13
C ASP A 55 11.54 -7.71 0.30
N ASP A 56 12.46 -8.46 0.90
CA ASP A 56 13.79 -8.00 1.34
C ASP A 56 14.90 -8.36 0.34
N PHE A 57 14.52 -8.94 -0.81
CA PHE A 57 15.41 -9.29 -1.91
C PHE A 57 16.66 -10.09 -1.50
N THR A 58 16.53 -10.89 -0.44
CA THR A 58 17.56 -11.84 -0.06
C THR A 58 17.60 -12.98 -1.08
N GLY A 59 18.65 -13.01 -1.90
CA GLY A 59 18.88 -14.07 -2.87
C GLY A 59 20.33 -14.14 -3.32
N ALA A 60 20.72 -15.28 -3.92
CA ALA A 60 22.06 -15.44 -4.48
C ALA A 60 22.26 -14.53 -5.69
N ALA A 61 23.48 -14.01 -5.87
CA ALA A 61 23.79 -13.12 -6.99
C ALA A 61 23.39 -13.74 -8.35
N GLY A 62 22.74 -12.94 -9.20
CA GLY A 62 22.31 -13.37 -10.53
C GLY A 62 21.04 -14.22 -10.56
N THR A 63 20.37 -14.42 -9.42
CA THR A 63 19.05 -15.07 -9.38
C THR A 63 17.92 -14.06 -9.53
N LEU A 64 16.79 -14.48 -10.10
CA LEU A 64 15.60 -13.62 -10.25
C LEU A 64 14.89 -13.42 -8.89
N PRO A 65 14.14 -12.30 -8.72
CA PRO A 65 13.25 -12.14 -7.57
C PRO A 65 12.19 -13.24 -7.51
N SER A 66 11.64 -13.49 -6.33
CA SER A 66 10.66 -14.55 -6.11
C SER A 66 9.44 -14.40 -7.03
N SER A 67 9.16 -15.42 -7.84
CA SER A 67 7.99 -15.43 -8.73
C SER A 67 6.66 -15.56 -7.99
N ALA A 68 6.68 -15.86 -6.70
CA ALA A 68 5.51 -15.78 -5.82
C ALA A 68 5.15 -14.33 -5.49
N ASN A 69 6.15 -13.45 -5.44
CA ASN A 69 6.00 -12.04 -5.14
C ASN A 69 5.86 -11.18 -6.39
N TRP A 70 6.60 -11.51 -7.45
CA TRP A 70 6.75 -10.67 -8.63
C TRP A 70 6.36 -11.39 -9.92
N GLN A 71 5.85 -10.62 -10.87
CA GLN A 71 5.82 -10.96 -12.29
C GLN A 71 6.70 -9.95 -13.04
N ILE A 72 7.28 -10.40 -14.16
CA ILE A 72 8.18 -9.60 -14.97
C ILE A 72 7.44 -9.21 -16.24
N ASP A 73 7.35 -7.91 -16.48
CA ASP A 73 6.80 -7.36 -17.70
C ASP A 73 7.89 -7.32 -18.77
N THR A 74 7.55 -7.75 -20.00
CA THR A 74 8.52 -7.86 -21.10
C THR A 74 8.02 -7.16 -22.34
N GLY A 75 8.94 -6.72 -23.20
CA GLY A 75 8.57 -6.04 -24.44
C GLY A 75 8.54 -4.52 -24.30
N HIS A 76 7.79 -3.90 -25.22
CA HIS A 76 7.54 -2.46 -25.28
C HIS A 76 6.12 -2.08 -24.85
N SER A 77 5.31 -3.03 -24.38
CA SER A 77 3.95 -2.80 -23.89
C SER A 77 3.44 -4.00 -23.12
N TYR A 78 2.41 -3.79 -22.28
CA TYR A 78 1.54 -4.90 -21.91
C TYR A 78 0.90 -5.52 -23.17
N PRO A 79 0.52 -6.82 -23.15
CA PRO A 79 -0.22 -7.42 -24.25
C PRO A 79 -1.55 -6.68 -24.50
N GLY A 80 -1.63 -5.97 -25.63
CA GLY A 80 -2.80 -5.15 -25.97
C GLY A 80 -2.87 -3.79 -25.27
N GLY A 81 -1.83 -3.40 -24.52
CA GLY A 81 -1.69 -2.07 -23.92
C GLY A 81 -1.07 -1.04 -24.87
N PRO A 82 -0.83 0.19 -24.39
CA PRO A 82 -0.23 1.24 -25.19
C PRO A 82 1.23 0.88 -25.59
N ALA A 83 1.59 1.20 -26.83
CA ALA A 83 2.95 1.02 -27.32
C ALA A 83 3.95 1.90 -26.56
N ASN A 84 5.20 1.44 -26.47
CA ASN A 84 6.28 2.12 -25.73
C ASN A 84 5.84 2.52 -24.31
N TRP A 85 5.12 1.60 -23.65
CA TRP A 85 4.55 1.75 -22.32
C TRP A 85 3.68 3.00 -22.11
N GLY A 86 3.22 3.64 -23.19
CA GLY A 86 2.44 4.89 -23.14
C GLY A 86 3.27 6.16 -22.93
N THR A 87 4.58 6.04 -22.73
CA THR A 87 5.47 7.16 -22.35
C THR A 87 6.48 7.52 -23.44
N GLY A 88 6.60 6.70 -24.49
CA GLY A 88 7.59 6.87 -25.54
C GLY A 88 9.00 6.37 -25.15
N GLU A 89 9.12 5.67 -24.02
CA GLU A 89 10.37 5.01 -23.61
C GLU A 89 10.81 3.93 -24.62
N ILE A 90 12.13 3.73 -24.77
CA ILE A 90 12.69 3.01 -25.92
C ILE A 90 13.25 1.62 -25.59
N GLN A 91 13.43 1.29 -24.31
CA GLN A 91 14.00 0.01 -23.93
C GLN A 91 13.02 -1.14 -24.15
N ASN A 92 13.55 -2.30 -24.51
CA ASN A 92 12.83 -3.56 -24.43
C ASN A 92 12.98 -4.12 -23.01
N TYR A 93 11.90 -4.23 -22.23
CA TYR A 93 11.97 -4.89 -20.94
C TYR A 93 12.15 -6.41 -21.11
N THR A 94 13.00 -7.02 -20.29
CA THR A 94 13.29 -8.46 -20.37
C THR A 94 13.24 -9.13 -19.01
N SER A 95 13.13 -10.45 -19.01
CA SER A 95 13.29 -11.32 -17.84
C SER A 95 14.72 -11.86 -17.69
N SER A 96 15.70 -11.26 -18.38
CA SER A 96 17.10 -11.67 -18.26
C SER A 96 17.66 -11.29 -16.88
N PRO A 97 18.39 -12.19 -16.20
CA PRO A 97 19.17 -11.86 -15.01
C PRO A 97 20.16 -10.70 -15.18
N ASP A 98 20.56 -10.41 -16.42
CA ASP A 98 21.41 -9.25 -16.72
C ASP A 98 20.69 -7.92 -16.47
N ASN A 99 19.37 -7.88 -16.71
CA ASN A 99 18.52 -6.72 -16.48
C ASN A 99 17.87 -6.71 -15.10
N VAL A 100 17.51 -7.86 -14.53
CA VAL A 100 16.91 -7.97 -13.20
C VAL A 100 17.46 -9.16 -12.42
N SER A 101 18.13 -8.92 -11.30
CA SER A 101 18.62 -10.01 -10.45
C SER A 101 18.95 -9.55 -9.03
N HIS A 102 19.02 -10.49 -8.09
CA HIS A 102 19.65 -10.25 -6.80
C HIS A 102 21.14 -9.97 -7.00
N ASP A 103 21.70 -9.08 -6.19
CA ASP A 103 23.13 -8.77 -6.19
C ASP A 103 23.97 -9.70 -5.29
N GLY A 104 23.32 -10.56 -4.49
CA GLY A 104 23.97 -11.43 -3.51
C GLY A 104 24.23 -10.80 -2.14
N ASN A 105 23.95 -9.50 -1.99
CA ASN A 105 24.16 -8.71 -0.77
C ASN A 105 22.85 -8.24 -0.12
N GLY A 106 21.70 -8.75 -0.60
CA GLY A 106 20.37 -8.39 -0.10
C GLY A 106 19.71 -7.26 -0.87
N ASN A 107 20.04 -7.07 -2.15
CA ASN A 107 19.35 -6.10 -2.99
C ASN A 107 18.88 -6.73 -4.29
N LEU A 108 17.75 -6.26 -4.80
CA LEU A 108 17.39 -6.38 -6.20
C LEU A 108 18.15 -5.32 -7.02
N ARG A 109 18.65 -5.74 -8.17
CA ARG A 109 19.31 -4.89 -9.16
C ARG A 109 18.44 -4.82 -10.40
N ILE A 110 18.09 -3.60 -10.84
CA ILE A 110 17.49 -3.35 -12.15
C ILE A 110 18.49 -2.56 -12.99
N THR A 111 18.96 -3.15 -14.09
CA THR A 111 20.08 -2.64 -14.89
C THR A 111 19.67 -2.40 -16.34
N PRO A 112 19.62 -1.13 -16.78
CA PRO A 112 19.56 -0.82 -18.20
C PRO A 112 20.86 -1.19 -18.90
N LEU A 113 20.77 -1.85 -20.04
CA LEU A 113 21.91 -2.27 -20.87
C LEU A 113 21.72 -1.78 -22.29
N ARG A 114 22.82 -1.61 -23.01
CA ARG A 114 22.83 -1.20 -24.41
C ARG A 114 23.74 -2.13 -25.21
N ASP A 115 23.20 -2.72 -26.27
CA ASP A 115 23.98 -3.60 -27.14
C ASP A 115 24.84 -2.81 -28.14
N GLY A 116 25.63 -3.54 -28.96
CA GLY A 116 26.50 -2.93 -29.97
C GLY A 116 25.74 -2.29 -31.16
N ALA A 117 24.47 -2.65 -31.36
CA ALA A 117 23.60 -2.03 -32.36
C ALA A 117 22.89 -0.78 -31.81
N GLY A 118 22.99 -0.54 -30.50
CA GLY A 118 22.44 0.60 -29.81
C GLY A 118 21.05 0.39 -29.22
N ASN A 119 20.52 -0.84 -29.23
CA ASN A 119 19.24 -1.17 -28.61
C ASN A 119 19.39 -1.19 -27.09
N TRP A 120 18.40 -0.63 -26.40
CA TRP A 120 18.34 -0.65 -24.94
C TRP A 120 17.49 -1.80 -24.43
N THR A 121 17.96 -2.46 -23.37
CA THR A 121 17.15 -3.36 -22.54
C THR A 121 17.13 -2.89 -21.11
N SER A 122 16.10 -3.27 -20.35
CA SER A 122 16.01 -3.03 -18.92
C SER A 122 15.06 -4.06 -18.30
N ALA A 123 14.58 -3.84 -17.07
CA ALA A 123 13.51 -4.63 -16.49
C ALA A 123 12.41 -3.77 -15.88
N ARG A 124 11.21 -4.36 -15.86
CA ARG A 124 10.03 -3.88 -15.17
C ARG A 124 9.40 -5.07 -14.46
N VAL A 125 9.18 -4.93 -13.16
CA VAL A 125 8.55 -5.96 -12.33
C VAL A 125 7.37 -5.36 -11.61
N GLU A 126 6.30 -6.15 -11.47
CA GLU A 126 5.14 -5.78 -10.68
C GLU A 126 4.76 -6.87 -9.68
N THR A 127 4.16 -6.50 -8.55
CA THR A 127 3.76 -7.47 -7.53
C THR A 127 2.64 -8.36 -8.04
N ARG A 128 2.65 -9.65 -7.69
CA ARG A 128 1.52 -10.56 -7.93
C ARG A 128 0.26 -10.06 -7.22
N ARG A 129 0.42 -9.62 -5.97
CA ARG A 129 -0.63 -8.95 -5.20
C ARG A 129 -1.02 -7.61 -5.84
N ALA A 130 -2.30 -7.30 -5.77
CA ALA A 130 -2.90 -6.08 -6.30
C ALA A 130 -3.97 -5.50 -5.34
N ASP A 131 -3.95 -5.93 -4.08
CA ASP A 131 -4.94 -5.64 -3.05
C ASP A 131 -4.40 -4.68 -1.98
N PHE A 132 -3.31 -3.96 -2.26
CA PHE A 132 -2.78 -2.99 -1.31
C PHE A 132 -3.71 -1.78 -1.22
N THR A 133 -4.37 -1.63 -0.07
CA THR A 133 -5.35 -0.57 0.15
C THR A 133 -5.29 -0.07 1.59
N ALA A 134 -5.57 1.21 1.80
CA ALA A 134 -5.68 1.76 3.14
C ALA A 134 -6.95 1.24 3.81
N PRO A 135 -6.87 0.70 5.04
CA PRO A 135 -8.06 0.30 5.77
C PRO A 135 -8.95 1.53 6.06
N ALA A 136 -10.26 1.35 6.13
CA ALA A 136 -11.17 2.42 6.53
C ALA A 136 -10.82 2.90 7.94
N GLY A 137 -10.68 4.22 8.14
CA GLY A 137 -10.25 4.79 9.42
C GLY A 137 -8.78 4.56 9.76
N GLY A 138 -7.97 4.06 8.82
CA GLY A 138 -6.54 3.82 9.00
C GLY A 138 -5.69 4.30 7.84
N THR A 139 -4.43 3.91 7.85
CA THR A 139 -3.41 4.39 6.93
C THR A 139 -2.71 3.20 6.26
N LEU A 140 -2.51 3.27 4.95
CA LEU A 140 -1.56 2.44 4.20
C LEU A 140 -0.22 3.15 4.13
N ARG A 141 0.88 2.41 4.25
CA ARG A 141 2.25 2.86 3.95
C ARG A 141 2.85 1.93 2.91
N ILE A 142 3.26 2.47 1.78
CA ILE A 142 4.08 1.80 0.77
C ILE A 142 5.46 2.44 0.85
N GLU A 143 6.51 1.66 1.08
CA GLU A 143 7.85 2.19 1.21
C GLU A 143 8.90 1.24 0.66
N GLY A 144 9.96 1.82 0.10
CA GLY A 144 11.13 1.11 -0.39
C GLY A 144 12.41 1.84 -0.04
N ARG A 145 13.45 1.07 0.27
CA ARG A 145 14.81 1.59 0.47
C ARG A 145 15.61 1.37 -0.80
N ILE A 146 15.89 2.45 -1.52
CA ILE A 146 16.37 2.41 -2.91
C ILE A 146 17.57 3.34 -3.07
N GLN A 147 18.57 2.89 -3.81
CA GLN A 147 19.59 3.73 -4.42
C GLN A 147 19.29 3.85 -5.91
N MET A 148 19.09 5.08 -6.40
CA MET A 148 18.88 5.32 -7.83
C MET A 148 20.16 5.00 -8.64
N PRO A 149 20.07 4.78 -9.97
CA PRO A 149 21.24 4.57 -10.83
C PRO A 149 22.34 5.59 -10.56
N ASN A 150 23.50 5.11 -10.11
CA ASN A 150 24.63 5.98 -9.76
C ASN A 150 25.35 6.50 -11.01
N VAL A 151 24.71 7.46 -11.68
CA VAL A 151 25.15 8.12 -12.91
C VAL A 151 24.52 9.51 -12.96
N THR A 152 25.28 10.50 -13.43
CA THR A 152 24.85 11.91 -13.48
C THR A 152 25.33 12.58 -14.76
N GLY A 153 24.81 13.78 -15.04
CA GLY A 153 25.18 14.59 -16.22
C GLY A 153 24.80 13.93 -17.55
N GLU A 154 25.56 14.23 -18.60
CA GLU A 154 25.33 13.68 -19.96
C GLU A 154 25.26 12.15 -19.99
N ALA A 155 26.04 11.49 -19.13
CA ALA A 155 26.06 10.04 -19.03
C ALA A 155 24.74 9.43 -18.51
N ALA A 156 23.90 10.25 -17.86
CA ALA A 156 22.63 9.84 -17.28
C ALA A 156 21.41 10.25 -18.10
N LEU A 157 21.56 11.05 -19.16
CA LEU A 157 20.41 11.53 -19.93
C LEU A 157 19.61 10.34 -20.49
N GLY A 158 18.32 10.30 -20.18
CA GLY A 158 17.40 9.22 -20.52
C GLY A 158 17.18 8.18 -19.44
N TYR A 159 18.00 8.11 -18.38
CA TYR A 159 17.67 7.22 -17.24
C TYR A 159 16.39 7.69 -16.56
N TRP A 160 15.44 6.78 -16.36
CA TRP A 160 14.19 7.04 -15.64
C TRP A 160 13.85 5.87 -14.68
N PRO A 161 14.48 5.80 -13.49
CA PRO A 161 14.08 4.87 -12.44
C PRO A 161 12.74 5.25 -11.80
N ALA A 162 11.91 4.25 -11.49
CA ALA A 162 10.63 4.46 -10.83
C ALA A 162 10.29 3.34 -9.81
N PHE A 163 9.66 3.75 -8.72
CA PHE A 163 8.98 2.93 -7.72
C PHE A 163 7.59 3.52 -7.48
N TRP A 164 6.56 2.78 -7.83
CA TRP A 164 5.22 3.32 -8.00
C TRP A 164 4.15 2.25 -7.79
N ALA A 165 2.89 2.66 -7.75
CA ALA A 165 1.76 1.78 -7.57
C ALA A 165 0.61 2.16 -8.51
N LEU A 166 -0.06 1.15 -9.07
CA LEU A 166 -1.14 1.35 -10.03
C LEU A 166 -2.41 0.62 -9.59
N GLY A 167 -3.57 1.25 -9.80
CA GLY A 167 -4.85 0.69 -9.43
C GLY A 167 -5.08 -0.68 -10.07
N SER A 168 -5.47 -1.67 -9.26
CA SER A 168 -5.68 -3.07 -9.69
C SER A 168 -6.56 -3.26 -10.93
N PRO A 169 -7.61 -2.44 -11.21
CA PRO A 169 -8.39 -2.62 -12.42
C PRO A 169 -7.63 -2.33 -13.72
N TYR A 170 -6.40 -1.79 -13.66
CA TYR A 170 -5.55 -1.63 -14.83
C TYR A 170 -5.10 -2.98 -15.41
N ARG A 171 -4.81 -3.97 -14.55
CA ARG A 171 -4.32 -5.28 -14.99
C ARG A 171 -5.40 -5.99 -15.81
N GLY A 172 -5.07 -6.33 -17.05
CA GLY A 172 -5.99 -6.94 -18.00
C GLY A 172 -6.92 -5.97 -18.75
N ASN A 173 -6.93 -4.69 -18.38
CA ASN A 173 -7.63 -3.63 -19.12
C ASN A 173 -6.65 -2.80 -19.96
N TYR A 174 -5.61 -2.25 -19.32
CA TYR A 174 -4.53 -1.45 -19.91
C TYR A 174 -4.93 -0.11 -20.58
N TRP A 175 -6.22 0.26 -20.57
CA TRP A 175 -6.75 1.46 -21.25
C TRP A 175 -7.57 2.38 -20.33
N ASN A 176 -7.62 2.10 -19.03
CA ASN A 176 -8.39 2.85 -18.03
C ASN A 176 -7.53 3.77 -17.15
N TRP A 177 -6.26 3.98 -17.50
CA TRP A 177 -5.44 5.05 -16.97
C TRP A 177 -5.93 6.42 -17.53
N PRO A 178 -5.91 7.52 -16.75
CA PRO A 178 -5.44 7.63 -15.35
C PRO A 178 -6.55 7.43 -14.32
N GLY A 179 -7.79 7.15 -14.75
CA GLY A 179 -8.97 7.15 -13.88
C GLY A 179 -8.94 6.14 -12.72
N ILE A 180 -8.14 5.08 -12.84
CA ILE A 180 -7.95 4.07 -11.78
C ILE A 180 -6.90 4.44 -10.74
N GLY A 181 -6.23 5.58 -10.88
CA GLY A 181 -5.22 6.07 -9.95
C GLY A 181 -3.84 5.45 -10.13
N GLU A 182 -2.82 6.31 -10.09
CA GLU A 182 -1.40 5.98 -10.05
C GLU A 182 -0.74 6.76 -8.92
N PHE A 183 0.05 6.08 -8.09
CA PHE A 183 0.83 6.69 -7.02
C PHE A 183 2.31 6.48 -7.30
N ASP A 184 2.98 7.51 -7.81
CA ASP A 184 4.41 7.49 -8.01
C ASP A 184 5.10 7.80 -6.70
N VAL A 185 5.60 6.75 -6.03
CA VAL A 185 6.23 6.88 -4.71
C VAL A 185 7.61 7.54 -4.85
N MET A 186 8.33 7.17 -5.92
CA MET A 186 9.61 7.75 -6.31
C MET A 186 9.76 7.64 -7.82
N GLU A 187 9.96 8.79 -8.46
CA GLU A 187 10.53 8.88 -9.80
C GLU A 187 11.77 9.78 -9.80
N ASN A 188 12.66 9.51 -10.75
CA ASN A 188 13.77 10.38 -11.09
C ASN A 188 14.07 10.30 -12.57
N VAL A 189 14.66 11.36 -13.12
CA VAL A 189 15.16 11.36 -14.49
C VAL A 189 16.57 11.95 -14.57
N ASN A 190 17.31 11.55 -15.59
CA ASN A 190 18.55 12.20 -16.01
C ASN A 190 19.65 12.25 -14.91
N GLY A 191 19.58 11.37 -13.92
CA GLY A 191 20.56 11.30 -12.83
C GLY A 191 20.58 12.54 -11.93
N LEU A 192 19.46 13.29 -11.86
CA LEU A 192 19.37 14.49 -11.03
C LEU A 192 19.29 14.13 -9.55
N ASN A 193 19.92 14.91 -8.66
CA ASN A 193 19.69 14.75 -7.22
C ASN A 193 18.33 15.34 -6.82
N ASN A 194 17.26 14.66 -7.21
CA ASN A 194 15.88 15.05 -6.96
C ASN A 194 14.98 13.81 -7.02
N VAL A 195 13.98 13.75 -6.16
CA VAL A 195 12.88 12.77 -6.24
C VAL A 195 11.58 13.50 -6.55
N TRP A 196 10.79 12.92 -7.44
CA TRP A 196 9.41 13.30 -7.67
C TRP A 196 8.47 12.28 -7.04
N GLY A 197 7.39 12.77 -6.42
CA GLY A 197 6.25 11.97 -6.03
C GLY A 197 4.99 12.58 -6.63
N VAL A 198 4.20 11.77 -7.33
CA VAL A 198 3.13 12.24 -8.21
C VAL A 198 1.87 11.39 -8.00
N LEU A 199 0.72 12.05 -8.13
CA LEU A 199 -0.58 11.40 -8.26
C LEU A 199 -1.08 11.61 -9.68
N HIS A 200 -1.36 10.54 -10.41
CA HIS A 200 -2.16 10.58 -11.63
C HIS A 200 -3.59 10.08 -11.37
N CYS A 201 -4.57 10.80 -11.89
CA CYS A 201 -5.99 10.51 -11.67
C CYS A 201 -6.91 11.21 -12.69
N GLY A 202 -8.18 10.78 -12.72
CA GLY A 202 -9.21 11.44 -13.52
C GLY A 202 -9.08 11.16 -15.02
N THR A 203 -8.81 12.18 -15.82
CA THR A 203 -8.84 12.10 -17.29
C THR A 203 -7.61 12.74 -17.93
N ALA A 204 -7.07 12.10 -18.97
CA ALA A 204 -5.98 12.63 -19.77
C ALA A 204 -6.43 13.01 -21.19
N PRO A 205 -5.90 14.11 -21.77
CA PRO A 205 -5.05 15.12 -21.13
C PRO A 205 -5.86 16.10 -20.24
N GLY A 206 -5.19 16.77 -19.32
CA GLY A 206 -5.74 17.76 -18.41
C GLY A 206 -6.49 17.13 -17.23
N GLY A 207 -7.79 17.39 -17.14
CA GLY A 207 -8.60 16.88 -16.03
C GLY A 207 -8.22 17.46 -14.66
N PRO A 208 -8.81 16.92 -13.58
CA PRO A 208 -8.60 17.42 -12.22
C PRO A 208 -7.16 17.20 -11.71
N CYS A 209 -6.39 16.32 -12.35
CA CYS A 209 -5.04 15.95 -11.94
C CYS A 209 -3.96 16.50 -12.88
N ASN A 210 -4.31 17.39 -13.83
CA ASN A 210 -3.38 18.06 -14.75
C ASN A 210 -2.53 17.10 -15.60
N GLU A 211 -3.19 16.11 -16.19
CA GLU A 211 -2.56 15.07 -16.98
C GLU A 211 -1.95 15.60 -18.28
N ASN A 212 -0.79 15.11 -18.73
CA ASN A 212 -0.04 13.97 -18.19
C ASN A 212 1.01 14.38 -17.15
N ASN A 213 0.94 15.59 -16.56
CA ASN A 213 1.92 16.01 -15.54
C ASN A 213 1.61 15.44 -14.15
N GLY A 214 0.34 15.16 -13.86
CA GLY A 214 -0.11 14.74 -12.54
C GLY A 214 -0.07 15.86 -11.49
N LEU A 215 -0.51 15.53 -10.28
CA LEU A 215 -0.37 16.38 -9.09
C LEU A 215 0.92 15.98 -8.37
N GLY A 216 2.02 16.63 -8.74
CA GLY A 216 3.36 16.28 -8.28
C GLY A 216 4.01 17.27 -7.32
N GLY A 217 4.90 16.76 -6.48
CA GLY A 217 5.87 17.52 -5.71
C GLY A 217 7.26 16.91 -5.86
N SER A 218 8.31 17.69 -5.56
CA SER A 218 9.68 17.18 -5.66
C SER A 218 10.64 17.83 -4.68
N ARG A 219 11.75 17.13 -4.38
CA ARG A 219 12.87 17.66 -3.60
C ARG A 219 14.16 16.86 -3.77
N ALA A 220 15.30 17.48 -3.46
CA ALA A 220 16.59 16.79 -3.39
C ALA A 220 16.63 15.77 -2.25
N CYS A 221 17.30 14.62 -2.41
CA CYS A 221 17.44 13.66 -1.32
C CYS A 221 18.24 14.26 -0.12
N PRO A 222 17.84 14.00 1.14
CA PRO A 222 18.53 14.54 2.32
C PRO A 222 19.91 13.90 2.53
N GLY A 223 20.89 14.71 2.96
CA GLY A 223 22.19 14.23 3.45
C GLY A 223 23.16 13.73 2.37
N ALA A 224 22.68 12.91 1.43
CA ALA A 224 23.42 12.41 0.26
C ALA A 224 22.56 12.55 -0.99
N SER A 225 23.20 12.52 -2.18
CA SER A 225 22.41 12.51 -3.42
C SER A 225 21.68 11.19 -3.60
N CYS A 226 20.51 11.23 -4.25
CA CYS A 226 19.68 10.05 -4.51
C CYS A 226 20.44 8.92 -5.25
N GLN A 227 21.46 9.29 -6.03
CA GLN A 227 22.35 8.39 -6.78
C GLN A 227 23.46 7.77 -5.91
N SER A 228 23.93 8.49 -4.89
CA SER A 228 25.14 8.12 -4.14
C SER A 228 24.89 7.20 -2.96
N ALA A 229 23.65 7.15 -2.46
CA ALA A 229 23.29 6.40 -1.28
C ALA A 229 21.88 5.80 -1.41
N PHE A 230 21.59 4.83 -0.54
CA PHE A 230 20.22 4.38 -0.32
C PHE A 230 19.44 5.44 0.44
N HIS A 231 18.24 5.74 -0.04
CA HIS A 231 17.24 6.55 0.63
C HIS A 231 15.95 5.75 0.81
N THR A 232 15.15 6.14 1.78
CA THR A 232 13.85 5.53 2.03
C THR A 232 12.76 6.39 1.43
N TYR A 233 12.06 5.88 0.42
CA TYR A 233 10.97 6.56 -0.27
C TYR A 233 9.65 5.98 0.20
N ARG A 234 8.73 6.84 0.64
CA ARG A 234 7.47 6.42 1.26
C ARG A 234 6.29 7.20 0.73
N PHE A 235 5.22 6.46 0.46
CA PHE A 235 3.88 6.96 0.25
C PHE A 235 2.98 6.52 1.40
N GLU A 236 2.14 7.42 1.90
CA GLU A 236 1.08 7.11 2.85
C GLU A 236 -0.29 7.53 2.30
N TRP A 237 -1.25 6.61 2.35
CA TRP A 237 -2.67 6.89 2.10
C TRP A 237 -3.42 6.83 3.42
N ASP A 238 -3.78 8.00 3.94
CA ASP A 238 -4.38 8.20 5.25
C ASP A 238 -5.90 8.41 5.14
N ARG A 239 -6.65 7.40 5.57
CA ARG A 239 -8.11 7.40 5.69
C ARG A 239 -8.57 7.53 7.15
N SER A 240 -7.66 7.85 8.07
CA SER A 240 -7.99 8.10 9.47
C SER A 240 -8.43 9.55 9.74
N VAL A 241 -8.23 10.43 8.76
CA VAL A 241 -8.58 11.85 8.79
C VAL A 241 -9.62 12.18 7.72
N THR A 242 -10.40 13.24 7.95
CA THR A 242 -11.39 13.76 6.99
C THR A 242 -11.12 15.25 6.73
N PRO A 243 -10.86 15.67 5.48
CA PRO A 243 -10.71 14.85 4.27
C PRO A 243 -9.51 13.88 4.33
N ASN A 244 -9.58 12.75 3.63
CA ASN A 244 -8.44 11.81 3.52
C ASN A 244 -7.21 12.52 2.92
N GLU A 245 -6.01 12.01 3.19
CA GLU A 245 -4.77 12.56 2.65
C GLU A 245 -3.86 11.50 2.02
N LEU A 246 -3.20 11.88 0.93
CA LEU A 246 -2.07 11.17 0.34
C LEU A 246 -0.80 11.96 0.63
N ARG A 247 0.29 11.30 1.04
CA ARG A 247 1.52 11.97 1.49
C ARG A 247 2.77 11.24 1.01
N TRP A 248 3.76 11.99 0.54
CA TRP A 248 5.04 11.46 0.06
C TRP A 248 6.20 11.95 0.91
N TYR A 249 7.13 11.04 1.18
CA TYR A 249 8.29 11.28 2.03
C TYR A 249 9.54 10.71 1.39
N VAL A 250 10.67 11.36 1.67
CA VAL A 250 12.01 10.77 1.49
C VAL A 250 12.80 10.95 2.78
N ASP A 251 13.34 9.86 3.31
CA ASP A 251 14.00 9.78 4.63
C ASP A 251 13.20 10.48 5.73
N ASP A 252 11.93 10.08 5.87
CA ASP A 252 10.96 10.63 6.82
C ASP A 252 10.58 12.12 6.64
N GLN A 253 11.12 12.80 5.63
CA GLN A 253 10.78 14.20 5.33
C GLN A 253 9.60 14.27 4.36
N LEU A 254 8.45 14.73 4.86
CA LEU A 254 7.27 15.03 4.03
C LEU A 254 7.62 16.12 3.01
N TYR A 255 7.27 15.91 1.75
CA TYR A 255 7.54 16.88 0.70
C TYR A 255 6.42 17.12 -0.29
N HIS A 256 5.43 16.21 -0.31
CA HIS A 256 4.26 16.37 -1.14
C HIS A 256 3.05 15.78 -0.43
N SER A 257 1.89 16.37 -0.67
CA SER A 257 0.62 15.87 -0.16
C SER A 257 -0.53 16.29 -1.06
N VAL A 258 -1.49 15.39 -1.23
CA VAL A 258 -2.76 15.66 -1.92
C VAL A 258 -3.89 15.35 -0.97
N SER A 259 -4.72 16.35 -0.68
CA SER A 259 -5.95 16.15 0.10
C SER A 259 -7.07 15.68 -0.80
N GLN A 260 -7.92 14.77 -0.31
CA GLN A 260 -9.16 14.37 -0.99
C GLN A 260 -10.02 15.56 -1.40
N ALA A 261 -10.01 16.65 -0.63
CA ALA A 261 -10.80 17.85 -0.94
C ALA A 261 -10.35 18.59 -2.21
N GLN A 262 -9.17 18.27 -2.77
CA GLN A 262 -8.71 18.83 -4.05
C GLN A 262 -9.41 18.20 -5.27
N LEU A 263 -10.06 17.05 -5.08
CA LEU A 263 -10.67 16.25 -6.15
C LEU A 263 -12.18 16.12 -5.92
N ASP A 264 -12.93 16.03 -7.01
CA ASP A 264 -14.35 15.72 -6.91
C ASP A 264 -14.57 14.28 -6.42
N ALA A 265 -15.75 14.01 -5.86
CA ALA A 265 -16.07 12.72 -5.25
C ALA A 265 -15.99 11.55 -6.24
N THR A 266 -16.28 11.77 -7.53
CA THR A 266 -16.23 10.72 -8.55
C THR A 266 -14.79 10.35 -8.87
N THR A 267 -13.94 11.36 -9.12
CA THR A 267 -12.50 11.15 -9.36
C THR A 267 -11.85 10.43 -8.18
N TRP A 268 -12.11 10.89 -6.95
CA TRP A 268 -11.60 10.24 -5.75
C TRP A 268 -12.10 8.80 -5.60
N SER A 269 -13.40 8.57 -5.82
CA SER A 269 -14.00 7.23 -5.71
C SER A 269 -13.42 6.26 -6.74
N ASN A 270 -13.23 6.69 -7.99
CA ASN A 270 -12.73 5.82 -9.05
C ASN A 270 -11.34 5.24 -8.72
N MET A 271 -10.47 6.04 -8.10
CA MET A 271 -9.12 5.60 -7.71
C MET A 271 -9.05 4.94 -6.32
N THR A 272 -10.09 5.04 -5.47
CA THR A 272 -10.02 4.54 -4.08
C THR A 272 -11.02 3.45 -3.72
N SER A 273 -12.01 3.18 -4.56
CA SER A 273 -13.10 2.24 -4.27
C SER A 273 -12.88 0.81 -4.79
N HIS A 274 -11.82 0.56 -5.56
CA HIS A 274 -11.45 -0.78 -6.04
C HIS A 274 -10.61 -1.56 -5.00
N ALA A 275 -10.32 -2.83 -5.28
CA ALA A 275 -9.71 -3.78 -4.34
C ALA A 275 -8.36 -3.32 -3.76
N GLY A 276 -7.55 -2.64 -4.57
CA GLY A 276 -6.31 -2.01 -4.12
C GLY A 276 -5.38 -1.71 -5.28
N TYR A 277 -4.10 -1.60 -4.96
CA TYR A 277 -3.02 -1.30 -5.88
C TYR A 277 -2.04 -2.46 -5.95
N PHE A 278 -1.39 -2.62 -7.10
CA PHE A 278 -0.15 -3.39 -7.23
C PHE A 278 1.03 -2.44 -7.32
N ILE A 279 2.21 -2.90 -6.93
CA ILE A 279 3.44 -2.10 -6.90
C ILE A 279 4.32 -2.48 -8.09
N LEU A 280 5.01 -1.49 -8.65
CA LEU A 280 5.92 -1.64 -9.76
C LEU A 280 7.31 -1.06 -9.44
N LEU A 281 8.33 -1.69 -10.03
CA LEU A 281 9.71 -1.22 -10.07
C LEU A 281 10.23 -1.33 -11.50
N ASN A 282 10.82 -0.26 -12.02
CA ASN A 282 11.48 -0.28 -13.32
C ASN A 282 12.58 0.77 -13.44
N VAL A 283 13.39 0.63 -14.49
CA VAL A 283 14.22 1.72 -15.00
C VAL A 283 13.95 1.85 -16.49
N ALA A 284 13.16 2.85 -16.88
CA ALA A 284 12.94 3.19 -18.27
C ALA A 284 14.15 3.93 -18.86
N MET A 285 14.24 3.94 -20.19
CA MET A 285 15.24 4.66 -20.96
C MET A 285 14.55 5.57 -21.98
N GLY A 286 14.80 6.88 -21.89
CA GLY A 286 14.14 7.90 -22.70
C GLY A 286 12.66 8.07 -22.36
N GLY A 287 11.93 8.73 -23.25
CA GLY A 287 10.49 8.97 -23.08
C GLY A 287 10.18 10.37 -22.55
N ALA A 288 8.88 10.65 -22.43
CA ALA A 288 8.38 12.01 -22.26
C ALA A 288 8.95 12.75 -21.04
N PHE A 289 9.17 12.06 -19.92
CA PHE A 289 9.68 12.70 -18.70
C PHE A 289 11.16 13.10 -18.82
N PRO A 290 12.13 12.19 -19.06
CA PRO A 290 13.52 12.60 -19.20
C PRO A 290 13.73 13.58 -20.36
N ASP A 291 12.98 13.44 -21.46
CA ASP A 291 13.04 14.36 -22.61
C ASP A 291 12.52 15.75 -22.26
N GLY A 292 11.40 15.83 -21.55
CA GLY A 292 10.81 17.09 -21.10
C GLY A 292 11.73 17.86 -20.16
N VAL A 293 12.41 17.15 -19.25
CA VAL A 293 13.38 17.75 -18.33
C VAL A 293 14.68 18.15 -19.03
N ALA A 294 15.14 17.39 -20.02
CA ALA A 294 16.33 17.71 -20.81
C ALA A 294 16.08 18.80 -21.86
N GLY A 295 14.82 19.01 -22.26
CA GLY A 295 14.42 19.90 -23.35
C GLY A 295 14.73 19.36 -24.74
N HIS A 296 15.11 18.09 -24.86
CA HIS A 296 15.43 17.39 -26.10
C HIS A 296 15.32 15.87 -25.91
N ALA A 297 15.30 15.10 -27.01
CA ALA A 297 15.19 13.65 -26.96
C ALA A 297 16.42 13.00 -26.29
N THR A 298 16.15 12.06 -25.40
CA THR A 298 17.10 11.23 -24.66
C THR A 298 16.75 9.74 -24.84
N PRO A 299 17.68 8.79 -24.64
CA PRO A 299 19.10 8.97 -24.30
C PRO A 299 19.93 9.58 -25.43
N VAL A 300 21.11 10.10 -25.10
CA VAL A 300 22.08 10.65 -26.05
C VAL A 300 23.24 9.68 -26.27
N ALA A 301 24.11 9.96 -27.24
CA ALA A 301 25.28 9.11 -27.53
C ALA A 301 26.24 8.96 -26.32
N ALA A 302 26.27 9.95 -25.42
CA ALA A 302 27.06 9.94 -24.20
C ALA A 302 26.42 9.13 -23.06
N THR A 303 25.15 8.75 -23.14
CA THR A 303 24.45 8.00 -22.10
C THR A 303 25.11 6.62 -21.93
N VAL A 304 25.58 6.33 -20.72
CA VAL A 304 26.30 5.08 -20.43
C VAL A 304 25.33 4.00 -19.95
N PRO A 305 25.43 2.74 -20.41
CA PRO A 305 24.64 1.63 -19.87
C PRO A 305 25.23 1.09 -18.55
N GLY A 306 24.54 0.12 -17.94
CA GLY A 306 25.08 -0.70 -16.86
C GLY A 306 24.98 -0.08 -15.46
N ARG A 307 24.22 1.01 -15.30
CA ARG A 307 24.04 1.71 -14.02
C ARG A 307 22.73 1.27 -13.41
N SER A 308 22.80 0.57 -12.28
CA SER A 308 21.65 -0.12 -11.74
C SER A 308 20.90 0.72 -10.71
N MET A 309 19.58 0.63 -10.71
CA MET A 309 18.80 0.91 -9.51
C MET A 309 18.97 -0.27 -8.55
N LEU A 310 19.29 0.00 -7.29
CA LEU A 310 19.40 -1.00 -6.23
C LEU A 310 18.24 -0.84 -5.27
N VAL A 311 17.54 -1.93 -4.98
CA VAL A 311 16.39 -1.95 -4.08
C VAL A 311 16.69 -2.94 -2.96
N ASP A 312 16.84 -2.40 -1.76
CA ASP A 312 17.13 -3.19 -0.56
C ASP A 312 15.87 -3.91 -0.07
N TYR A 313 14.76 -3.18 0.04
CA TYR A 313 13.46 -3.79 0.29
C TYR A 313 12.33 -2.97 -0.33
N VAL A 314 11.20 -3.63 -0.51
CA VAL A 314 9.87 -3.01 -0.64
C VAL A 314 8.96 -3.60 0.41
N ALA A 315 8.19 -2.75 1.09
CA ALA A 315 7.28 -3.20 2.11
C ALA A 315 6.02 -2.34 2.19
N VAL A 316 4.95 -3.00 2.62
CA VAL A 316 3.62 -2.44 2.77
C VAL A 316 3.17 -2.66 4.20
N TRP A 317 2.80 -1.57 4.87
CA TRP A 317 2.26 -1.62 6.21
C TRP A 317 0.88 -0.97 6.27
N THR A 318 0.10 -1.38 7.26
CA THR A 318 -1.13 -0.69 7.64
C THR A 318 -1.10 -0.30 9.11
N ARG A 319 -1.75 0.80 9.45
CA ARG A 319 -1.91 1.27 10.83
C ARG A 319 -3.32 1.77 11.02
N GLY A 320 -3.90 1.49 12.17
CA GLY A 320 -5.27 1.92 12.45
C GLY A 320 -6.25 1.30 11.45
N GLY A 321 -7.48 1.81 11.47
CA GLY A 321 -8.62 1.09 10.95
C GLY A 321 -8.93 -0.12 11.83
N GLY A 322 -10.20 -0.51 11.89
CA GLY A 322 -10.57 -1.74 12.54
C GLY A 322 -9.87 -2.89 11.82
N THR A 323 -8.71 -3.33 12.30
CA THR A 323 -8.25 -4.68 12.07
C THR A 323 -9.33 -5.52 12.72
N THR A 324 -10.31 -6.00 11.96
CA THR A 324 -10.98 -7.22 12.36
C THR A 324 -9.90 -8.27 12.18
N PRO A 325 -9.29 -8.77 13.27
CA PRO A 325 -8.44 -9.95 13.15
C PRO A 325 -9.31 -11.03 12.49
N PRO A 326 -8.73 -12.02 11.78
CA PRO A 326 -9.48 -13.21 11.41
C PRO A 326 -10.30 -13.66 12.64
N PRO A 327 -11.59 -13.99 12.50
CA PRO A 327 -12.41 -14.33 13.64
C PRO A 327 -11.74 -15.51 14.36
N THR A 328 -11.08 -15.25 15.49
CA THR A 328 -10.49 -16.30 16.34
C THR A 328 -11.55 -17.01 17.18
N GLY A 329 -12.82 -16.88 16.79
CA GLY A 329 -13.96 -17.55 17.37
C GLY A 329 -15.18 -17.44 16.45
N GLY A 330 -15.63 -18.59 15.94
CA GLY A 330 -17.02 -18.83 15.54
C GLY A 330 -17.64 -18.01 14.40
N GLY A 331 -16.90 -17.16 13.69
CA GLY A 331 -17.43 -16.35 12.59
C GLY A 331 -18.39 -15.23 13.01
N THR A 332 -18.52 -14.94 14.31
CA THR A 332 -19.40 -13.87 14.82
C THR A 332 -18.72 -12.50 14.75
N LEU A 333 -19.41 -11.54 14.16
CA LEU A 333 -18.99 -10.15 13.96
C LEU A 333 -20.04 -9.20 14.53
N ASN A 334 -19.60 -8.23 15.31
CA ASN A 334 -20.43 -7.17 15.87
C ASN A 334 -20.57 -6.02 14.89
N LEU A 335 -21.78 -5.46 14.76
CA LEU A 335 -22.02 -4.23 13.99
C LEU A 335 -21.57 -3.04 14.83
N ARG A 336 -20.59 -2.26 14.37
CA ARG A 336 -19.98 -1.15 15.12
C ARG A 336 -20.44 0.21 14.61
N GLY A 337 -20.49 1.20 15.50
CA GLY A 337 -21.00 2.55 15.18
C GLY A 337 -20.24 3.29 14.08
N ASP A 338 -19.00 2.89 13.80
CA ASP A 338 -18.16 3.41 12.72
C ASP A 338 -18.46 2.80 11.34
N GLY A 339 -19.45 1.90 11.23
CA GLY A 339 -19.79 1.22 9.97
C GLY A 339 -18.91 0.01 9.67
N THR A 340 -18.18 -0.52 10.66
CA THR A 340 -17.39 -1.75 10.51
C THR A 340 -18.10 -2.96 11.13
N LEU A 341 -17.71 -4.15 10.66
CA LEU A 341 -18.02 -5.44 11.28
C LEU A 341 -16.75 -5.97 11.96
N GLY A 342 -16.82 -6.35 13.23
CA GLY A 342 -15.62 -6.83 13.93
C GLY A 342 -15.86 -7.87 15.03
N ALA A 343 -14.90 -8.78 15.21
CA ALA A 343 -14.98 -9.88 16.17
C ALA A 343 -15.08 -9.41 17.63
N ALA A 344 -14.36 -8.35 18.01
CA ALA A 344 -14.49 -7.74 19.33
C ALA A 344 -15.75 -6.88 19.43
N ALA A 345 -16.51 -7.05 20.51
CA ALA A 345 -17.62 -6.17 20.83
C ALA A 345 -17.10 -4.76 21.15
N GLY A 346 -17.78 -3.73 20.62
CA GLY A 346 -17.56 -2.34 21.01
C GLY A 346 -18.41 -1.96 22.23
N SER A 347 -18.28 -0.73 22.72
CA SER A 347 -19.26 -0.18 23.68
C SER A 347 -20.64 -0.08 23.04
N ALA A 348 -21.71 -0.30 23.82
CA ALA A 348 -23.08 -0.12 23.37
C ALA A 348 -23.27 1.25 22.71
N ALA A 349 -23.82 1.27 21.51
CA ALA A 349 -24.06 2.47 20.73
C ALA A 349 -25.28 2.27 19.84
N THR A 350 -25.76 3.32 19.18
CA THR A 350 -26.93 3.24 18.30
C THR A 350 -26.64 3.83 16.93
N ALA A 351 -27.41 3.39 15.94
CA ALA A 351 -27.44 3.96 14.60
C ALA A 351 -28.88 4.23 14.19
N THR A 352 -29.15 5.38 13.59
CA THR A 352 -30.47 5.71 13.05
C THR A 352 -30.70 5.00 11.72
N LEU A 353 -31.81 4.28 11.61
CA LEU A 353 -32.39 3.83 10.36
C LEU A 353 -33.39 4.90 9.91
N VAL A 354 -33.14 5.49 8.75
CA VAL A 354 -33.98 6.56 8.21
C VAL A 354 -35.35 6.05 7.78
N SER A 355 -36.35 6.92 7.79
CA SER A 355 -37.72 6.60 7.36
C SER A 355 -37.78 6.04 5.94
N ALA A 356 -38.65 5.07 5.69
CA ALA A 356 -39.00 4.62 4.34
C ALA A 356 -39.90 5.63 3.58
N GLY A 357 -40.24 6.77 4.19
CA GLY A 357 -41.01 7.84 3.57
C GLY A 357 -42.46 7.47 3.24
N GLY A 358 -43.00 6.44 3.90
CA GLY A 358 -44.32 5.89 3.59
C GLY A 358 -44.38 5.06 2.31
N VAL A 359 -43.23 4.73 1.71
CA VAL A 359 -43.10 3.89 0.52
C VAL A 359 -42.63 2.50 0.91
N ASN A 360 -43.00 1.49 0.12
CA ASN A 360 -42.52 0.12 0.29
C ASN A 360 -41.19 -0.09 -0.45
N HIS A 361 -40.15 -0.43 0.32
CA HIS A 361 -38.80 -0.77 -0.10
C HIS A 361 -38.44 -2.22 0.27
N ASP A 362 -39.42 -3.11 0.39
CA ASP A 362 -39.20 -4.54 0.63
C ASP A 362 -38.33 -5.16 -0.48
N GLY A 363 -37.28 -5.84 -0.05
CA GLY A 363 -36.31 -6.51 -0.92
C GLY A 363 -35.24 -5.60 -1.51
N THR A 364 -35.41 -4.27 -1.44
CA THR A 364 -34.51 -3.29 -2.06
C THR A 364 -34.00 -2.30 -1.03
N PRO A 365 -32.70 -2.30 -0.68
CA PRO A 365 -32.18 -1.36 0.30
C PRO A 365 -32.44 0.09 -0.07
N TYR A 366 -33.03 0.82 0.87
CA TYR A 366 -33.28 2.25 0.75
C TYR A 366 -32.55 2.99 1.88
N GLN A 367 -31.54 3.77 1.51
CA GLN A 367 -30.68 4.51 2.44
C GLN A 367 -30.18 3.64 3.63
N PRO A 368 -29.64 2.42 3.38
CA PRO A 368 -29.31 1.50 4.45
C PRO A 368 -28.14 2.00 5.31
N ARG A 369 -28.19 1.69 6.60
CA ARG A 369 -26.97 1.65 7.42
C ARG A 369 -26.15 0.44 6.99
N THR A 370 -24.91 0.71 6.58
CA THR A 370 -24.02 -0.28 5.99
C THR A 370 -22.86 -0.56 6.93
N PHE A 371 -22.57 -1.85 7.15
CA PHE A 371 -21.48 -2.34 7.97
C PHE A 371 -20.60 -3.28 7.14
N THR A 372 -19.28 -3.13 7.21
CA THR A 372 -18.37 -3.92 6.37
C THR A 372 -17.20 -4.51 7.14
N ALA A 373 -16.82 -5.74 6.80
CA ALA A 373 -15.52 -6.33 7.12
C ALA A 373 -14.81 -6.66 5.81
N GLY A 374 -13.54 -6.26 5.68
CA GLY A 374 -12.64 -6.69 4.61
C GLY A 374 -11.55 -7.61 5.18
N GLY A 375 -10.79 -8.27 4.31
CA GLY A 375 -9.74 -9.20 4.71
C GLY A 375 -10.24 -10.49 5.36
N VAL A 376 -11.50 -10.83 5.15
CA VAL A 376 -12.13 -12.00 5.76
C VAL A 376 -11.57 -13.27 5.12
N THR A 377 -10.90 -14.10 5.93
CA THR A 377 -10.30 -15.36 5.49
C THR A 377 -10.71 -16.48 6.43
N GLY A 378 -11.16 -17.60 5.88
CA GLY A 378 -11.59 -18.76 6.67
C GLY A 378 -12.23 -19.84 5.82
N ALA A 379 -12.21 -21.07 6.33
CA ALA A 379 -12.82 -22.22 5.65
C ALA A 379 -14.32 -22.25 5.92
N TYR A 380 -15.12 -22.50 4.89
CA TYR A 380 -16.56 -22.68 5.03
C TYR A 380 -16.89 -23.90 5.88
N THR A 381 -17.79 -23.70 6.83
CA THR A 381 -18.14 -24.71 7.84
C THR A 381 -19.32 -25.59 7.43
N GLY A 382 -19.96 -25.32 6.29
CA GLY A 382 -21.22 -25.97 5.91
C GLY A 382 -22.47 -25.37 6.58
N GLY A 383 -22.30 -24.34 7.42
CA GLY A 383 -23.39 -23.65 8.11
C GLY A 383 -24.11 -22.60 7.25
N ALA A 384 -25.09 -21.92 7.86
CA ALA A 384 -25.80 -20.80 7.25
C ALA A 384 -25.50 -19.49 8.00
N THR A 385 -25.78 -18.37 7.36
CA THR A 385 -25.76 -17.05 8.01
C THR A 385 -26.76 -16.99 9.16
N ALA A 386 -26.32 -16.49 10.30
CA ALA A 386 -27.18 -16.15 11.44
C ALA A 386 -26.95 -14.69 11.84
N PHE A 387 -27.93 -14.05 12.48
CA PHE A 387 -27.78 -12.70 13.00
C PHE A 387 -28.77 -12.43 14.13
N ASP A 388 -28.43 -11.46 14.96
CA ASP A 388 -29.33 -10.91 15.97
C ASP A 388 -29.18 -9.39 15.95
N LEU A 389 -30.21 -8.70 15.46
CA LEU A 389 -30.24 -7.25 15.32
C LEU A 389 -31.22 -6.66 16.33
N PHE A 390 -30.71 -5.76 17.16
CA PHE A 390 -31.50 -5.01 18.14
C PHE A 390 -32.12 -3.82 17.42
N VAL A 391 -33.43 -3.88 17.14
CA VAL A 391 -34.16 -2.82 16.41
C VAL A 391 -35.28 -2.25 17.27
N ASP A 392 -35.53 -0.95 17.16
CA ASP A 392 -36.55 -0.25 17.95
C ASP A 392 -37.18 0.86 17.09
N ALA A 393 -38.50 0.83 16.88
CA ALA A 393 -39.21 1.88 16.13
C ALA A 393 -39.65 3.07 17.01
N GLY A 394 -39.35 3.03 18.30
CA GLY A 394 -39.77 4.00 19.30
C GLY A 394 -41.29 4.00 19.39
N THR A 395 -41.91 5.14 19.10
CA THR A 395 -43.37 5.28 19.05
C THR A 395 -43.92 5.27 17.63
N THR A 396 -43.09 4.95 16.62
CA THR A 396 -43.48 5.00 15.22
C THR A 396 -44.30 3.77 14.83
N VAL A 397 -45.54 3.99 14.40
CA VAL A 397 -46.44 2.93 13.96
C VAL A 397 -46.05 2.43 12.57
N ALA A 398 -46.16 1.10 12.38
CA ALA A 398 -46.02 0.42 11.08
C ALA A 398 -44.63 0.55 10.43
N ASN A 399 -43.57 0.61 11.25
CA ASN A 399 -42.20 0.43 10.77
C ASN A 399 -41.84 -1.05 10.62
N GLY A 400 -40.99 -1.35 9.65
CA GLY A 400 -40.40 -2.68 9.54
C GLY A 400 -38.98 -2.60 8.98
N GLN A 401 -38.02 -3.21 9.67
CA GLN A 401 -36.62 -3.20 9.30
C GLN A 401 -36.27 -4.45 8.50
N GLN A 402 -35.37 -4.32 7.53
CA GLN A 402 -34.92 -5.42 6.69
C GLN A 402 -33.39 -5.44 6.61
N VAL A 403 -32.83 -6.63 6.45
CA VAL A 403 -31.39 -6.83 6.34
C VAL A 403 -31.02 -7.56 5.05
N ARG A 404 -29.91 -7.10 4.45
CA ARG A 404 -29.20 -7.77 3.36
C ARG A 404 -27.76 -8.05 3.77
N ILE A 405 -27.30 -9.27 3.51
CA ILE A 405 -25.94 -9.71 3.82
C ILE A 405 -25.28 -10.16 2.51
N SER A 406 -24.14 -9.59 2.19
CA SER A 406 -23.41 -9.86 0.94
C SER A 406 -21.99 -10.33 1.22
N TYR A 407 -21.53 -11.29 0.42
CA TYR A 407 -20.23 -11.95 0.54
C TYR A 407 -19.47 -11.84 -0.78
N ASP A 408 -18.30 -11.21 -0.72
CA ASP A 408 -17.24 -11.29 -1.71
C ASP A 408 -16.22 -12.27 -1.13
N ARG A 409 -16.12 -13.47 -1.69
CA ARG A 409 -15.30 -14.53 -1.11
C ARG A 409 -13.83 -14.34 -1.43
N THR A 410 -13.50 -13.66 -2.52
CA THR A 410 -12.14 -13.58 -3.07
C THR A 410 -11.50 -12.19 -2.97
N GLY A 411 -12.26 -11.19 -2.51
CA GLY A 411 -11.80 -9.80 -2.45
C GLY A 411 -11.68 -9.14 -3.82
N ASP A 412 -12.37 -9.67 -4.83
CA ASP A 412 -12.29 -9.21 -6.22
C ASP A 412 -13.24 -8.04 -6.51
N GLY A 413 -14.07 -7.65 -5.53
CA GLY A 413 -15.06 -6.59 -5.64
C GLY A 413 -16.44 -7.05 -6.10
N GLY A 414 -16.60 -8.32 -6.51
CA GLY A 414 -17.88 -8.93 -6.85
C GLY A 414 -18.59 -9.53 -5.64
N TRP A 415 -19.93 -9.66 -5.69
CA TRP A 415 -20.69 -10.37 -4.66
C TRP A 415 -20.97 -11.81 -5.12
N ASP A 416 -20.23 -12.78 -4.60
CA ASP A 416 -20.45 -14.21 -4.80
C ASP A 416 -21.78 -14.71 -4.23
N ARG A 417 -22.24 -14.10 -3.13
CA ARG A 417 -23.49 -14.44 -2.48
C ARG A 417 -24.15 -13.20 -1.91
N VAL A 418 -25.45 -13.08 -2.12
CA VAL A 418 -26.28 -12.03 -1.54
C VAL A 418 -27.52 -12.67 -0.94
N GLU A 419 -27.83 -12.35 0.30
CA GLU A 419 -28.99 -12.84 1.04
C GLU A 419 -29.81 -11.65 1.51
N THR A 420 -31.10 -11.60 1.17
CA THR A 420 -32.04 -10.63 1.71
C THR A 420 -33.08 -11.37 2.54
N TYR A 421 -33.24 -10.97 3.80
CA TYR A 421 -34.20 -11.58 4.72
C TYR A 421 -35.54 -10.87 4.67
N ARG A 422 -36.64 -11.52 5.05
CA ARG A 422 -37.94 -10.86 5.18
C ARG A 422 -37.85 -9.77 6.23
N TYR A 423 -38.51 -8.63 5.98
CA TYR A 423 -38.52 -7.54 6.95
C TYR A 423 -39.21 -8.00 8.25
N PHE A 424 -38.78 -7.42 9.36
CA PHE A 424 -39.32 -7.61 10.68
C PHE A 424 -40.14 -6.38 11.06
N ALA A 425 -41.43 -6.57 11.32
CA ALA A 425 -42.30 -5.50 11.77
C ALA A 425 -42.11 -5.29 13.28
N THR A 426 -41.65 -4.10 13.66
CA THR A 426 -41.49 -3.69 15.06
C THR A 426 -42.78 -3.09 15.61
N ASP A 427 -43.01 -3.26 16.90
CA ASP A 427 -44.08 -2.56 17.60
C ASP A 427 -43.73 -1.07 17.84
N PRO A 428 -44.73 -0.21 18.12
CA PRO A 428 -44.50 1.20 18.42
C PRO A 428 -44.31 1.43 19.93
N VAL A 429 -43.56 0.56 20.62
CA VAL A 429 -43.20 0.70 22.03
C VAL A 429 -41.68 0.89 22.15
N PRO A 430 -41.20 1.95 22.82
CA PRO A 430 -39.76 2.12 23.05
C PRO A 430 -39.14 0.91 23.77
N GLY A 431 -38.09 0.36 23.18
CA GLY A 431 -37.43 -0.87 23.64
C GLY A 431 -36.92 -1.68 22.47
N TYR A 432 -35.76 -2.31 22.63
CA TYR A 432 -35.21 -3.16 21.57
C TYR A 432 -36.00 -4.45 21.42
N GLU A 433 -36.36 -4.75 20.17
CA GLU A 433 -36.80 -6.04 19.69
C GLU A 433 -35.66 -6.75 18.94
N HIS A 434 -35.76 -8.08 18.84
CA HIS A 434 -34.73 -8.92 18.24
C HIS A 434 -35.14 -9.39 16.85
N TYR A 435 -34.58 -8.76 15.83
CA TYR A 435 -34.69 -9.21 14.45
C TYR A 435 -33.60 -10.24 14.16
N THR A 436 -34.00 -11.50 13.93
CA THR A 436 -33.08 -12.62 13.68
C THR A 436 -33.34 -13.29 12.34
N GLN A 437 -32.43 -14.16 11.92
CA GLN A 437 -32.54 -14.95 10.66
C GLN A 437 -33.79 -15.81 10.59
N THR A 438 -34.48 -16.05 11.71
CA THR A 438 -35.72 -16.86 11.77
C THR A 438 -36.88 -16.26 10.98
N GLN A 439 -36.84 -14.96 10.64
CA GLN A 439 -37.78 -14.34 9.68
C GLN A 439 -37.70 -14.98 8.28
N GLY A 440 -36.57 -15.65 7.99
CA GLY A 440 -36.34 -16.40 6.77
C GLY A 440 -35.93 -15.52 5.60
N LEU A 441 -35.36 -16.17 4.58
CA LEU A 441 -34.92 -15.50 3.36
C LEU A 441 -36.13 -15.04 2.53
N ALA A 442 -36.09 -13.78 2.10
CA ALA A 442 -36.92 -13.26 1.02
C ALA A 442 -36.31 -13.60 -0.34
N SER A 443 -34.99 -13.49 -0.47
CA SER A 443 -34.23 -13.92 -1.65
C SER A 443 -32.79 -14.28 -1.28
N ALA A 444 -32.17 -15.12 -2.12
CA ALA A 444 -30.73 -15.38 -2.06
C ALA A 444 -30.19 -15.69 -3.46
N THR A 445 -28.97 -15.24 -3.74
CA THR A 445 -28.22 -15.58 -4.96
C THR A 445 -26.87 -16.18 -4.59
N GLY A 446 -26.33 -17.01 -5.49
CA GLY A 446 -25.01 -17.60 -5.33
C GLY A 446 -24.90 -18.61 -4.18
N SER A 447 -23.68 -18.87 -3.71
CA SER A 447 -23.39 -19.94 -2.76
C SER A 447 -22.36 -19.49 -1.71
N HIS A 448 -22.45 -20.05 -0.50
CA HIS A 448 -21.37 -19.92 0.46
C HIS A 448 -20.13 -20.68 -0.03
N GLY A 449 -18.97 -20.35 0.52
CA GLY A 449 -17.72 -21.06 0.28
C GLY A 449 -16.61 -20.45 1.12
N ASP A 450 -15.41 -21.00 0.96
CA ASP A 450 -14.22 -20.48 1.62
C ASP A 450 -14.03 -19.01 1.28
N MET A 451 -13.54 -18.26 2.26
CA MET A 451 -13.20 -16.85 2.08
C MET A 451 -11.68 -16.71 2.09
N THR A 452 -11.15 -15.95 1.14
CA THR A 452 -9.73 -15.62 1.02
C THR A 452 -9.61 -14.13 0.77
N ASN A 453 -9.15 -13.39 1.80
CA ASN A 453 -9.09 -11.92 1.77
C ASN A 453 -10.40 -11.25 1.34
N GLY A 454 -11.53 -11.91 1.61
CA GLY A 454 -12.84 -11.51 1.13
C GLY A 454 -13.43 -10.34 1.92
N ARG A 455 -14.66 -9.99 1.55
CA ARG A 455 -15.44 -8.93 2.18
C ARG A 455 -16.84 -9.41 2.55
N VAL A 456 -17.32 -9.00 3.71
CA VAL A 456 -18.71 -9.15 4.14
C VAL A 456 -19.33 -7.76 4.30
N ARG A 457 -20.55 -7.59 3.80
CA ARG A 457 -21.35 -6.37 3.98
C ARG A 457 -22.72 -6.71 4.55
N VAL A 458 -23.12 -5.98 5.58
CA VAL A 458 -24.46 -6.00 6.17
C VAL A 458 -25.11 -4.65 5.92
N GLU A 459 -26.29 -4.65 5.32
CA GLU A 459 -27.11 -3.46 5.05
C GLU A 459 -28.42 -3.60 5.80
N VAL A 460 -28.76 -2.62 6.65
CA VAL A 460 -30.00 -2.59 7.42
C VAL A 460 -30.77 -1.31 7.09
N TRP A 461 -32.06 -1.41 6.76
CA TRP A 461 -32.92 -0.27 6.44
C TRP A 461 -34.34 -0.46 6.96
N ASN A 462 -35.13 0.61 7.02
CA ASN A 462 -36.58 0.50 7.13
C ASN A 462 -37.13 0.15 5.74
N ALA A 463 -37.68 -1.05 5.57
CA ALA A 463 -38.34 -1.48 4.33
C ALA A 463 -39.74 -0.86 4.18
N ILE A 464 -40.41 -0.57 5.29
CA ILE A 464 -41.72 0.08 5.32
C ILE A 464 -41.78 1.08 6.47
N GLY A 465 -42.78 1.96 6.45
CA GLY A 465 -43.07 2.92 7.51
C GLY A 465 -42.76 4.36 7.13
N ASN A 466 -43.11 5.30 8.01
CA ASN A 466 -42.96 6.73 7.73
C ASN A 466 -42.17 7.49 8.81
N GLY A 467 -41.59 6.79 9.78
CA GLY A 467 -40.67 7.38 10.77
C GLY A 467 -39.35 6.61 10.85
N PRO A 468 -38.34 7.20 11.51
CA PRO A 468 -37.06 6.53 11.72
C PRO A 468 -37.18 5.35 12.71
N SER A 469 -36.18 4.47 12.70
CA SER A 469 -35.98 3.43 13.71
C SER A 469 -34.56 3.51 14.26
N THR A 470 -34.29 2.84 15.37
CA THR A 470 -32.97 2.74 16.00
C THR A 470 -32.45 1.32 15.85
N LEU A 471 -31.18 1.19 15.46
CA LEU A 471 -30.42 -0.06 15.45
C LEU A 471 -29.36 -0.01 16.55
N GLY A 472 -29.36 -0.99 17.45
CA GLY A 472 -28.31 -1.19 18.44
C GLY A 472 -27.01 -1.64 17.76
N THR A 473 -25.86 -1.13 18.20
CA THR A 473 -24.52 -1.41 17.67
C THR A 473 -23.52 -1.56 18.82
N GLY A 474 -22.27 -1.93 18.53
CA GLY A 474 -21.22 -2.11 19.52
C GLY A 474 -21.21 -3.52 20.10
N ASN A 475 -21.89 -3.74 21.22
CA ASN A 475 -22.04 -5.04 21.89
C ASN A 475 -23.47 -5.60 21.80
N GLN A 476 -24.33 -5.02 20.95
CA GLN A 476 -25.73 -5.39 20.84
C GLN A 476 -25.95 -6.29 19.61
N SER A 477 -25.90 -5.70 18.40
CA SER A 477 -26.21 -6.42 17.16
C SER A 477 -25.01 -7.17 16.59
N THR A 478 -25.27 -8.40 16.11
CA THR A 478 -24.25 -9.28 15.54
C THR A 478 -24.71 -9.97 14.26
N VAL A 479 -23.72 -10.34 13.43
CA VAL A 479 -23.87 -11.29 12.32
C VAL A 479 -22.88 -12.42 12.51
N THR A 480 -23.31 -13.65 12.33
CA THR A 480 -22.45 -14.84 12.34
C THR A 480 -22.37 -15.39 10.93
N ILE A 481 -21.16 -15.36 10.37
CA ILE A 481 -20.85 -15.87 9.04
C ILE A 481 -20.33 -17.31 9.16
N PRO A 482 -20.68 -18.22 8.23
CA PRO A 482 -20.42 -19.65 8.39
C PRO A 482 -18.98 -20.07 8.03
N ILE A 483 -17.96 -19.37 8.55
CA ILE A 483 -16.54 -19.67 8.32
C ILE A 483 -15.78 -19.88 9.64
N ARG A 484 -14.65 -20.59 9.60
CA ARG A 484 -13.77 -20.84 10.74
C ARG A 484 -12.28 -20.74 10.40
#